data_AF-A0A536JMA7-F1
#
_entry.id   AF-A0A536JMA7-F1
#
_cell.length_a   1.000
_cell.length_b   1.000
_cell.length_c   1.000
_cell.angle_alpha   90.00
_cell.angle_beta   90.00
_cell.angle_gamma   90.00
#
_symmetry.space_group_name_H-M   'P 1'
#
loop_
_entity.id
_entity.type
_entity.pdbx_description
1 polymer ?
#
loop_
_entity_poly.entity_id
_entity_poly.type
_entity_poly.pdbx_seq_one_letter_code
_entity_poly.pdbx_strand_id
1 'polypeptide(L)'
;DVLANGERSVEELSRQVAMSVANTSRHLQVLKEAGLVAATREGTRVRYRLASPAVYRFWVALRSLAAERLPGVQGLVEAYLGSREGLEAISGDELLARLRSGEPLVVVDVRPAEEYQAAHVAGAVSIPSACGVGAAAAGVTT
;
A
#
# COMPACT_ATOMS: atom_id res chain seq x y z
N ASP A 1 1.40 1.34 6.39
CA ASP A 1 1.77 0.82 5.06
C ASP A 1 2.87 1.63 4.38
N VAL A 2 2.75 2.95 4.23
CA VAL A 2 3.74 3.78 3.52
C VAL A 2 5.21 3.60 3.94
N LEU A 3 5.50 3.56 5.26
CA LEU A 3 6.85 3.35 5.80
C LEU A 3 7.30 1.88 5.77
N ALA A 4 6.38 0.93 5.54
CA ALA A 4 6.75 -0.46 5.32
C ALA A 4 7.36 -0.66 3.92
N ASN A 5 7.00 0.20 2.96
CA ASN A 5 7.50 0.16 1.58
C ASN A 5 8.86 0.85 1.40
N GLY A 6 9.39 1.51 2.42
CA GLY A 6 10.71 2.14 2.36
C GLY A 6 10.85 3.38 3.25
N GLU A 7 12.09 3.85 3.38
CA GLU A 7 12.40 5.05 4.17
C GLU A 7 11.97 6.31 3.42
N ARG A 8 11.36 7.28 4.12
CA ARG A 8 10.78 8.47 3.48
C ARG A 8 10.99 9.75 4.29
N SER A 9 11.05 10.89 3.61
CA SER A 9 11.06 12.21 4.25
C SER A 9 9.66 12.62 4.72
N VAL A 10 9.57 13.62 5.59
CA VAL A 10 8.28 14.15 6.07
C VAL A 10 7.44 14.68 4.90
N GLU A 11 8.05 15.33 3.92
CA GLU A 11 7.38 15.88 2.75
C GLU A 11 6.83 14.79 1.82
N GLU A 12 7.56 13.69 1.65
CA GLU A 12 7.09 12.52 0.90
C GLU A 12 5.90 11.87 1.60
N LEU A 13 6.00 11.69 2.92
CA LEU A 13 4.94 11.12 3.74
C LEU A 13 3.69 11.99 3.72
N SER A 14 3.84 13.31 3.89
CA SER A 14 2.71 14.24 3.93
C SER A 14 1.89 14.21 2.64
N ARG A 15 2.56 14.08 1.48
CA ARG A 15 1.89 13.91 0.18
C ARG A 15 1.12 12.59 0.11
N GLN A 16 1.72 11.48 0.52
CA GLN A 16 1.12 10.15 0.39
C GLN A 16 -0.03 9.90 1.36
N VAL A 17 -0.01 10.51 2.55
CA VAL A 17 -1.13 10.41 3.51
C VAL A 17 -2.11 11.58 3.43
N ALA A 18 -1.93 12.49 2.45
CA ALA A 18 -2.76 13.69 2.26
C ALA A 18 -2.91 14.55 3.53
N MET A 19 -1.81 14.78 4.25
CA MET A 19 -1.76 15.60 5.47
C MET A 19 -0.79 16.78 5.30
N SER A 20 -0.95 17.82 6.12
CA SER A 20 0.06 18.89 6.16
C SER A 20 1.39 18.38 6.68
N VAL A 21 2.50 19.03 6.28
CA VAL A 21 3.84 18.70 6.79
C VAL A 21 3.89 18.83 8.32
N ALA A 22 3.26 19.86 8.89
CA ALA A 22 3.22 20.07 10.34
C ALA A 22 2.49 18.94 11.09
N ASN A 23 1.33 18.49 10.61
CA ASN A 23 0.61 17.39 11.23
C ASN A 23 1.36 16.07 11.06
N THR A 24 1.90 15.82 9.86
CA THR A 24 2.71 14.64 9.56
C THR A 24 3.92 14.56 10.50
N SER A 25 4.64 15.67 10.66
CA SER A 25 5.79 15.76 11.58
C SER A 25 5.39 15.49 13.03
N ARG A 26 4.23 16.02 13.48
CA ARG A 26 3.73 15.78 14.84
C ARG A 26 3.43 14.30 15.07
N HIS A 27 2.75 13.62 14.14
CA HIS A 27 2.47 12.19 14.26
C HIS A 27 3.75 11.35 14.24
N LEU A 28 4.70 11.68 13.36
CA LEU A 28 5.99 10.99 13.32
C LEU A 28 6.78 11.15 14.61
N GLN A 29 6.68 12.30 15.28
CA GLN A 29 7.30 12.51 16.58
C GLN A 29 6.68 11.61 17.65
N VAL A 30 5.34 11.54 17.72
CA VAL A 30 4.63 10.64 18.64
C VAL A 30 5.00 9.17 18.39
N LEU A 31 5.04 8.75 17.12
CA LEU A 31 5.44 7.38 16.76
C LEU A 31 6.91 7.09 17.09
N LYS A 32 7.79 8.09 16.99
CA LYS A 32 9.20 7.98 17.33
C LYS A 32 9.38 7.83 18.84
N GLU A 33 8.66 8.63 19.62
CA GLU A 33 8.65 8.56 21.09
C GLU A 33 8.11 7.21 21.58
N ALA A 34 7.11 6.66 20.89
CA ALA A 34 6.60 5.31 21.14
C ALA A 34 7.52 4.17 20.65
N GLY A 35 8.66 4.49 20.01
CA GLY A 35 9.61 3.49 19.49
C GLY A 35 9.13 2.72 18.25
N LEU A 36 8.08 3.19 17.58
CA LEU A 36 7.50 2.52 16.41
C LEU A 36 8.23 2.90 15.10
N VAL A 37 8.82 4.09 15.05
CA VAL A 37 9.61 4.56 13.91
C VAL A 37 10.99 5.04 14.36
N ALA A 38 11.97 4.84 13.49
CA ALA A 38 13.31 5.41 13.62
C ALA A 38 13.48 6.56 12.63
N ALA A 39 14.37 7.49 12.98
CA ALA A 39 14.68 8.66 12.16
C ALA A 39 16.18 8.81 12.02
N THR A 40 16.66 8.91 10.78
CA THR A 40 18.07 9.16 10.45
C THR A 40 18.18 10.49 9.74
N ARG A 41 19.16 11.31 10.13
CA ARG A 41 19.43 12.57 9.45
C ARG A 41 20.35 12.32 8.26
N GLU A 42 19.91 12.74 7.07
CA GLU A 42 20.66 12.61 5.83
C GLU A 42 20.79 14.00 5.19
N GLY A 43 21.94 14.63 5.43
CA GLY A 43 22.18 16.02 5.06
C GLY A 43 21.21 16.99 5.75
N THR A 44 20.42 17.71 4.96
CA THR A 44 19.42 18.67 5.45
C THR A 44 18.06 18.04 5.76
N ARG A 45 17.82 16.78 5.35
CA ARG A 45 16.54 16.10 5.52
C ARG A 45 16.62 15.03 6.60
N VAL A 46 15.47 14.71 7.19
CA VAL A 46 15.30 13.56 8.09
C VAL A 46 14.48 12.52 7.37
N ARG A 47 15.02 11.29 7.27
CA ARG A 47 14.30 10.13 6.74
C ARG A 47 13.78 9.28 7.89
N TYR A 48 12.54 8.84 7.76
CA TYR A 48 11.86 7.97 8.70
C TYR A 48 11.74 6.58 8.12
N ARG A 49 11.83 5.58 9.01
CA ARG A 49 11.64 4.16 8.72
C ARG A 49 10.91 3.49 9.86
N LEU A 50 10.27 2.34 9.64
CA LEU A 50 9.80 1.51 10.75
C LEU A 50 10.99 1.09 11.62
N ALA A 51 10.83 1.12 12.95
CA ALA A 51 11.91 0.79 13.86
C ALA A 51 12.37 -0.67 13.71
N SER A 52 11.45 -1.58 13.35
CA SER A 52 11.76 -2.95 12.96
C SER A 52 10.63 -3.57 12.13
N PRO A 53 10.90 -4.69 11.43
CA PRO A 53 9.85 -5.47 10.76
C PRO A 53 8.76 -5.98 11.72
N ALA A 54 9.03 -6.10 13.02
CA ALA A 54 8.04 -6.53 14.02
C ALA A 54 6.92 -5.50 14.20
N VAL A 55 7.21 -4.21 14.03
CA VAL A 55 6.20 -3.14 14.09
C VAL A 55 5.15 -3.33 13.00
N TYR A 56 5.58 -3.69 11.78
CA TYR A 56 4.65 -3.97 10.69
C TYR A 56 3.78 -5.20 10.99
N ARG A 57 4.40 -6.30 11.46
CA ARG A 57 3.65 -7.52 11.82
C ARG A 57 2.59 -7.25 12.90
N PHE A 58 2.94 -6.45 13.91
CA PHE A 58 1.99 -6.05 14.94
C PHE A 58 0.82 -5.25 14.36
N TRP A 59 1.09 -4.26 13.48
CA TRP A 59 0.05 -3.50 12.79
C TRP A 59 -0.88 -4.40 11.98
N VAL A 60 -0.32 -5.38 11.26
CA VAL A 60 -1.12 -6.37 10.50
C VAL A 60 -2.00 -7.20 11.43
N ALA A 61 -1.46 -7.70 12.54
CA ALA A 61 -2.23 -8.47 13.51
C ALA A 61 -3.36 -7.65 14.13
N LEU A 62 -3.10 -6.39 14.48
CA LEU A 62 -4.09 -5.48 15.06
C LEU A 62 -5.25 -5.23 14.09
N ARG A 63 -4.98 -4.93 12.80
CA ARG A 63 -6.05 -4.73 11.81
C ARG A 63 -6.85 -6.00 11.56
N SER A 64 -6.19 -7.16 11.54
CA SER A 64 -6.86 -8.45 11.34
C SER A 64 -7.82 -8.74 12.48
N LEU A 65 -7.37 -8.53 13.72
CA LEU A 65 -8.23 -8.66 14.90
C LEU A 65 -9.39 -7.66 14.86
N ALA A 66 -9.14 -6.39 14.50
CA ALA A 66 -10.21 -5.40 14.39
C ALA A 66 -11.26 -5.80 13.33
N ALA A 67 -10.83 -6.31 12.18
CA ALA A 67 -11.73 -6.77 11.12
C ALA A 67 -12.55 -8.00 11.51
N GLU A 68 -12.01 -8.87 12.38
CA GLU A 68 -12.73 -10.03 12.92
C GLU A 68 -13.76 -9.62 13.98
N ARG A 69 -13.40 -8.66 14.84
CA ARG A 69 -14.19 -8.33 16.04
C ARG A 69 -15.21 -7.21 15.83
N LEU A 70 -15.10 -6.43 14.76
CA LEU A 70 -16.03 -5.33 14.45
C LEU A 70 -17.15 -5.82 13.51
N PRO A 71 -18.39 -5.97 14.02
CA PRO A 71 -19.53 -6.33 13.18
C PRO A 71 -19.74 -5.26 12.11
N GLY A 72 -20.07 -5.69 10.89
CA GLY A 72 -20.34 -4.78 9.76
C GLY A 72 -19.13 -4.42 8.91
N VAL A 73 -17.89 -4.58 9.39
CA VAL A 73 -16.68 -4.37 8.54
C VAL A 73 -16.64 -5.40 7.42
N GLN A 74 -16.87 -6.68 7.72
CA GLN A 74 -16.85 -7.72 6.69
C GLN A 74 -17.96 -7.54 5.64
N GLY A 75 -19.19 -7.23 6.09
CA GLY A 75 -20.31 -6.97 5.18
C GLY A 75 -20.10 -5.73 4.30
N LEU A 76 -19.46 -4.67 4.83
CA LEU A 76 -19.12 -3.48 4.05
C LEU A 76 -18.01 -3.78 3.02
N VAL A 77 -17.00 -4.57 3.41
CA VAL A 77 -15.93 -4.99 2.50
C VAL A 77 -16.48 -5.82 1.36
N GLU A 78 -17.38 -6.76 1.64
CA GLU A 78 -18.04 -7.59 0.64
C GLU A 78 -18.97 -6.78 -0.28
N ALA A 79 -19.74 -5.84 0.28
CA ALA A 79 -20.58 -4.94 -0.50
C ALA A 79 -19.78 -4.00 -1.42
N TYR A 80 -18.57 -3.59 -1.01
CA TYR A 80 -17.71 -2.68 -1.78
C TYR A 80 -16.85 -3.39 -2.84
N LEU A 81 -16.34 -4.59 -2.52
CA LEU A 81 -15.45 -5.34 -3.43
C LEU A 81 -16.19 -6.38 -4.29
N GLY A 82 -17.45 -6.68 -3.97
CA GLY A 82 -18.21 -7.76 -4.59
C GLY A 82 -17.74 -9.15 -4.12
N SER A 83 -18.33 -10.19 -4.72
CA SER A 83 -17.90 -11.58 -4.50
C SER A 83 -16.45 -11.74 -4.95
N ARG A 84 -15.61 -12.27 -4.06
CA ARG A 84 -14.23 -12.67 -4.37
C ARG A 84 -14.16 -14.09 -4.95
N GLU A 85 -15.30 -14.70 -5.27
CA GLU A 85 -15.35 -16.01 -5.91
C GLU A 85 -14.62 -15.94 -7.27
N GLY A 86 -13.63 -16.81 -7.45
CA GLY A 86 -12.75 -16.82 -8.63
C GLY A 86 -11.45 -16.02 -8.49
N LEU A 87 -11.22 -15.32 -7.38
CA LEU A 87 -9.91 -14.73 -7.09
C LEU A 87 -8.98 -15.77 -6.46
N GLU A 88 -7.95 -16.16 -7.21
CA GLU A 88 -6.87 -17.00 -6.72
C GLU A 88 -5.71 -16.12 -6.23
N ALA A 89 -5.25 -16.34 -5.00
CA ALA A 89 -4.05 -15.70 -4.50
C ALA A 89 -2.82 -16.45 -5.01
N ILE A 90 -2.07 -15.83 -5.92
CA ILE A 90 -0.80 -16.37 -6.44
C ILE A 90 0.39 -15.69 -5.79
N SER A 91 1.50 -16.41 -5.68
CA SER A 91 2.76 -15.84 -5.18
C SER A 91 3.48 -15.00 -6.25
N GLY A 92 4.44 -14.17 -5.83
CA GLY A 92 5.26 -13.39 -6.76
C GLY A 92 6.08 -14.28 -7.71
N ASP A 93 6.66 -15.36 -7.19
CA ASP A 93 7.44 -16.30 -7.99
C ASP A 93 6.58 -17.03 -9.03
N GLU A 94 5.34 -17.37 -8.65
CA GLU A 94 4.37 -17.97 -9.55
C GLU A 94 3.93 -16.99 -10.65
N LEU A 95 3.63 -15.74 -10.30
CA LEU A 95 3.33 -14.69 -11.27
C LEU A 95 4.48 -14.55 -12.29
N LEU A 96 5.73 -14.52 -11.82
CA LEU A 96 6.90 -14.45 -12.70
C LEU A 96 7.04 -15.71 -13.58
N ALA A 97 6.72 -16.89 -13.06
CA ALA A 97 6.77 -18.12 -13.83
C ALA A 97 5.74 -18.11 -14.98
N ARG A 98 4.50 -17.68 -14.69
CA ARG A 98 3.42 -17.59 -15.69
C ARG A 98 3.67 -16.50 -16.75
N LEU A 99 4.28 -15.38 -16.36
CA LEU A 99 4.71 -14.35 -17.32
C LEU A 99 5.81 -14.88 -18.26
N ARG A 100 6.75 -15.68 -17.75
CA ARG A 100 7.82 -16.28 -18.56
C ARG A 100 7.33 -17.40 -19.48
N SER A 101 6.26 -18.12 -19.13
CA SER A 101 5.67 -19.14 -19.99
C SER A 101 4.86 -18.56 -21.16
N GLY A 102 4.67 -17.23 -21.20
CA GLY A 102 3.91 -16.56 -22.24
C GLY A 102 2.40 -16.68 -22.07
N GLU A 103 1.93 -16.99 -20.85
CA GLU A 103 0.51 -16.97 -20.53
C GLU A 103 -0.06 -15.55 -20.73
N PRO A 104 -1.20 -15.38 -21.42
CA PRO A 104 -1.78 -14.06 -21.67
C PRO A 104 -2.35 -13.48 -20.38
N LEU A 105 -1.50 -12.75 -19.66
CA LEU A 105 -1.80 -12.15 -18.35
C LEU A 105 -1.68 -10.64 -18.41
N VAL A 106 -2.58 -9.94 -17.72
CA VAL A 106 -2.49 -8.51 -17.47
C VAL A 106 -2.12 -8.30 -16.01
N VAL A 107 -0.99 -7.64 -15.77
CA VAL A 107 -0.57 -7.27 -14.42
C VAL A 107 -1.01 -5.83 -14.15
N VAL A 108 -1.78 -5.62 -13.09
CA VAL A 108 -2.20 -4.29 -12.65
C VAL A 108 -1.44 -3.93 -11.38
N ASP A 109 -0.70 -2.81 -11.40
CA ASP A 109 -0.01 -2.28 -10.24
C ASP A 109 -0.83 -1.13 -9.63
N VAL A 110 -1.34 -1.33 -8.42
CA VAL A 110 -2.21 -0.38 -7.73
C VAL A 110 -1.47 0.56 -6.78
N ARG A 111 -0.13 0.47 -6.71
CA ARG A 111 0.69 1.28 -5.82
C ARG A 111 0.71 2.75 -6.28
N PRO A 112 1.13 3.68 -5.40
CA PRO A 112 1.37 5.06 -5.78
C PRO A 112 2.30 5.17 -7.00
N ALA A 113 2.06 6.16 -7.85
CA ALA A 113 2.79 6.33 -9.11
C ALA A 113 4.31 6.43 -8.88
N GLU A 114 4.74 7.04 -7.78
CA GLU A 114 6.17 7.15 -7.46
C GLU A 114 6.83 5.79 -7.19
N GLU A 115 6.10 4.84 -6.60
CA GLU A 115 6.61 3.47 -6.38
C GLU A 115 6.68 2.68 -7.68
N TYR A 116 5.67 2.81 -8.53
CA TYR A 116 5.65 2.18 -9.85
C TYR A 116 6.82 2.65 -10.72
N GLN A 117 7.07 3.96 -10.76
CA GLN A 117 8.18 4.55 -11.52
C GLN A 117 9.55 4.14 -10.97
N ALA A 118 9.67 3.92 -9.65
CA ALA A 118 10.90 3.44 -9.05
C ALA A 118 11.22 1.99 -9.43
N ALA A 119 10.22 1.10 -9.40
CA ALA A 119 10.33 -0.27 -9.88
C ALA A 119 8.95 -0.92 -10.07
N HIS A 120 8.75 -1.63 -11.17
CA HIS A 120 7.53 -2.39 -11.46
C HIS A 120 7.84 -3.65 -12.28
N VAL A 121 6.88 -4.58 -12.32
CA VAL A 121 6.94 -5.76 -13.18
C VAL A 121 6.80 -5.32 -14.64
N ALA A 122 7.68 -5.80 -15.51
CA ALA A 122 7.65 -5.45 -16.93
C ALA A 122 6.28 -5.78 -17.55
N GLY A 123 5.68 -4.81 -18.25
CA GLY A 123 4.34 -4.96 -18.85
C GLY A 123 3.17 -4.70 -17.90
N ALA A 124 3.42 -4.35 -16.63
CA ALA A 124 2.35 -3.98 -15.71
C ALA A 124 1.69 -2.64 -16.11
N VAL A 125 0.40 -2.51 -15.82
CA VAL A 125 -0.39 -1.29 -15.99
C VAL A 125 -0.58 -0.62 -14.64
N SER A 126 -0.15 0.63 -14.51
CA SER A 126 -0.29 1.40 -13.26
C SER A 126 -1.70 1.98 -13.11
N ILE A 127 -2.41 1.59 -12.04
CA ILE A 127 -3.72 2.14 -11.66
C ILE A 127 -3.72 2.46 -10.15
N PRO A 128 -3.17 3.61 -9.72
CA PRO A 128 -3.02 3.93 -8.30
C PRO A 128 -4.37 4.04 -7.58
N SER A 129 -4.53 3.35 -6.45
CA SER A 129 -5.81 3.28 -5.71
C SER A 129 -6.30 4.60 -5.10
N ALA A 130 -5.44 5.62 -5.06
CA ALA A 130 -5.78 6.98 -4.60
C ALA A 130 -6.44 7.84 -5.69
N CYS A 131 -6.32 7.44 -6.97
CA CYS A 131 -7.16 7.98 -8.01
C CYS A 131 -8.53 7.31 -7.82
N GLY A 132 -9.48 8.03 -7.20
CA GLY A 132 -10.80 7.50 -6.95
C GLY A 132 -11.32 6.81 -8.21
N VAL A 133 -11.57 5.51 -8.13
CA VAL A 133 -12.35 4.79 -9.15
C VAL A 133 -13.80 5.24 -8.96
N GLY A 134 -14.05 6.49 -9.31
CA GLY A 134 -15.39 6.98 -9.55
C GLY A 134 -15.88 6.28 -10.81
N ALA A 135 -16.78 5.31 -10.64
CA ALA A 135 -17.80 4.93 -11.60
C ALA A 135 -17.40 5.13 -13.08
N ALA A 136 -16.47 4.33 -13.59
CA ALA A 136 -16.26 4.17 -15.01
C ALA A 136 -16.02 2.69 -15.35
N ALA A 137 -16.86 1.82 -14.80
CA ALA A 137 -17.23 0.59 -15.49
C ALA A 137 -18.24 0.96 -16.59
N ALA A 138 -17.77 1.70 -17.60
CA ALA A 138 -18.50 1.97 -18.82
C ALA A 138 -17.74 1.27 -19.95
N GLY A 139 -18.25 0.09 -20.32
CA GLY A 139 -18.11 -0.54 -21.63
C GLY A 139 -16.73 -0.62 -22.26
N VAL A 140 -16.14 -1.81 -22.21
CA VAL A 140 -15.34 -2.29 -23.35
C VAL A 140 -15.94 -3.62 -23.79
N THR A 141 -16.95 -3.50 -24.63
CA THR A 141 -17.31 -4.52 -25.62
C THR A 141 -16.74 -4.02 -26.94
N THR A 142 -15.73 -4.70 -27.47
CA THR A 142 -15.57 -4.94 -28.92
C THR A 142 -14.73 -6.21 -29.05
#